data_AF-A0A5M6DC64-F1
#
_entry.id   AF-A0A5M6DC64-F1
#
_cell.length_a   1.000
_cell.length_b   1.000
_cell.length_c   1.000
_cell.angle_alpha   90.00
_cell.angle_beta   90.00
_cell.angle_gamma   90.00
#
_symmetry.space_group_name_H-M   'P 1'
#
loop_
_entity.id
_entity.type
_entity.pdbx_description
1 polymer ?
#
loop_
_entity_poly.entity_id
_entity_poly.type
_entity_poly.pdbx_seq_one_letter_code
_entity_poly.pdbx_strand_id
1 'polypeptide(L)'
;MIDELDDYFEYTCMDIEFDTIQIKKRHESINSKFTEAAKSWDKVLNSQWIARDYLAVKMILSSSILLSSVQFANEKNLRIVEPYLIYYSLLSCSRAVIFTSPFTDWNNGELFTMTHKKTINIVGDIISQYCKSKGEEIKSFIDWAREYREIFSYKFPSNGLTEHHLSLDKTIEVCTLLCEIAQFQSKILENAIDKHVKSDFQLDWNILGVGYKYGDANFKFIDKEDGYRLDYIYRKQKRPYSLHLIMTEGMVEDFFGAWYPEDDSNLNEVYNPDANWQIIFPVP
;
A
#
# COMPACT_ATOMS: atom_id res chain seq x y z
N MET A 1 5.81 7.47 -18.64
CA MET A 1 6.70 7.78 -17.50
C MET A 1 7.90 8.63 -17.94
N ILE A 2 8.67 9.19 -17.00
CA ILE A 2 9.85 10.04 -17.24
C ILE A 2 11.15 9.22 -17.33
N ASP A 3 12.07 9.63 -18.21
CA ASP A 3 13.35 8.94 -18.43
C ASP A 3 14.24 8.93 -17.18
N GLU A 4 14.17 9.97 -16.34
CA GLU A 4 15.02 10.11 -15.16
C GLU A 4 14.73 9.08 -14.05
N LEU A 5 13.59 8.41 -14.10
CA LEU A 5 13.20 7.41 -13.09
C LEU A 5 13.94 6.07 -13.28
N ASP A 6 14.32 5.73 -14.51
CA ASP A 6 14.98 4.46 -14.87
C ASP A 6 14.34 3.24 -14.18
N ASP A 7 13.04 3.06 -14.43
CA ASP A 7 12.23 1.97 -13.89
C ASP A 7 11.64 1.14 -15.01
N TYR A 8 11.64 -0.18 -14.83
CA TYR A 8 11.04 -1.12 -15.77
C TYR A 8 9.56 -1.38 -15.46
N PHE A 9 9.07 -0.91 -14.32
CA PHE A 9 7.66 -0.98 -13.94
C PHE A 9 6.79 -0.16 -14.90
N GLU A 10 5.67 -0.73 -15.34
CA GLU A 10 4.70 -0.05 -16.20
C GLU A 10 3.69 0.77 -15.38
N TYR A 11 3.71 2.09 -15.57
CA TYR A 11 2.86 3.04 -14.84
C TYR A 11 1.63 3.42 -15.67
N THR A 12 0.58 2.61 -15.60
CA THR A 12 -0.62 2.77 -16.43
C THR A 12 -1.52 3.92 -15.97
N CYS A 13 -1.87 3.96 -14.69
CA CYS A 13 -2.80 4.96 -14.15
C CYS A 13 -2.14 6.34 -14.02
N MET A 14 -0.89 6.41 -13.57
CA MET A 14 -0.16 7.67 -13.44
C MET A 14 0.03 8.37 -14.79
N ASP A 15 0.37 7.62 -15.84
CA ASP A 15 0.54 8.19 -17.19
C ASP A 15 -0.78 8.66 -17.82
N ILE A 16 -1.92 8.12 -17.37
CA ILE A 16 -3.27 8.57 -17.77
C ILE A 16 -3.68 9.81 -16.97
N GLU A 17 -3.44 9.83 -15.67
CA GLU A 17 -4.00 10.82 -14.75
C GLU A 17 -3.14 12.09 -14.60
N PHE A 18 -1.85 12.01 -14.90
CA PHE A 18 -0.91 13.12 -14.76
C PHE A 18 -0.11 13.33 -16.04
N ASP A 19 0.06 14.60 -16.42
CA ASP A 19 0.96 14.92 -17.52
C ASP A 19 2.43 14.76 -17.12
N THR A 20 3.30 14.62 -18.11
CA THR A 20 4.75 14.42 -17.89
C THR A 20 5.40 15.57 -17.10
N ILE A 21 4.88 16.80 -17.21
CA ILE A 21 5.42 17.97 -16.49
C ILE A 21 5.07 17.87 -15.00
N GLN A 22 3.85 17.48 -14.66
CA GLN A 22 3.40 17.22 -13.30
C GLN A 22 4.23 16.11 -12.65
N ILE A 23 4.42 14.99 -13.36
CA ILE A 23 5.23 13.86 -12.88
C ILE A 23 6.68 14.30 -12.67
N LYS A 24 7.29 15.02 -13.62
CA LYS A 24 8.68 15.49 -13.52
C LYS A 24 8.89 16.46 -12.37
N LYS A 25 8.00 17.45 -12.20
CA LYS A 25 8.05 18.38 -11.07
C LYS A 25 7.98 17.63 -9.74
N ARG A 26 7.12 16.61 -9.67
CA ARG A 26 6.96 15.83 -8.44
C ARG A 26 8.14 14.91 -8.18
N HIS A 27 8.70 14.30 -9.23
CA HIS A 27 9.96 13.57 -9.18
C HIS A 27 11.08 14.42 -8.57
N GLU A 28 11.31 15.63 -9.09
CA GLU A 28 12.36 16.53 -8.59
C GLU A 28 12.21 16.85 -7.10
N SER A 29 10.97 17.12 -6.65
CA SER A 29 10.65 17.39 -5.26
C SER A 29 10.92 16.19 -4.33
N ILE A 30 10.48 15.00 -4.72
CA ILE A 30 10.70 13.75 -3.97
C ILE A 30 12.20 13.40 -3.96
N ASN A 31 12.85 13.44 -5.12
CA ASN A 31 14.26 13.10 -5.30
C ASN A 31 15.17 14.03 -4.49
N SER A 32 14.83 15.33 -4.39
CA SER A 32 15.57 16.25 -3.53
C SER A 32 15.57 15.79 -2.07
N LYS A 33 14.42 15.34 -1.55
CA LYS A 33 14.30 14.86 -0.17
C LYS A 33 14.96 13.51 0.05
N PHE A 34 14.84 12.58 -0.88
CA PHE A 34 15.54 11.31 -0.77
C PHE A 34 17.05 11.45 -0.94
N THR A 35 17.52 12.38 -1.77
CA THR A 35 18.96 12.70 -1.86
C THR A 35 19.49 13.26 -0.54
N GLU A 36 18.72 14.13 0.14
CA GLU A 36 19.06 14.65 1.47
C GLU A 36 19.18 13.51 2.49
N ALA A 37 18.20 12.61 2.54
CA ALA A 37 18.22 11.44 3.42
C ALA A 37 19.40 10.48 3.09
N ALA A 38 19.60 10.14 1.81
CA ALA A 38 20.64 9.21 1.35
C ALA A 38 22.07 9.71 1.61
N LYS A 39 22.29 11.02 1.71
CA LYS A 39 23.60 11.60 2.08
C LYS A 39 23.93 11.44 3.56
N SER A 40 22.93 11.26 4.41
CA SER A 40 23.06 11.04 5.86
C SER A 40 22.66 9.62 6.27
N TRP A 41 22.72 8.69 5.31
CA TRP A 41 22.23 7.32 5.49
C TRP A 41 23.02 6.58 6.56
N ASP A 42 22.27 5.95 7.47
CA ASP A 42 22.82 5.17 8.56
C ASP A 42 21.99 3.90 8.79
N LYS A 43 22.38 3.12 9.81
CA LYS A 43 21.68 1.90 10.20
C LYS A 43 20.21 2.14 10.55
N VAL A 44 19.91 3.26 11.21
CA VAL A 44 18.57 3.57 11.69
C VAL A 44 17.66 3.90 10.52
N LEU A 45 18.07 4.83 9.64
CA LEU A 45 17.34 5.20 8.43
C LEU A 45 17.13 3.98 7.51
N ASN A 46 18.16 3.17 7.31
CA ASN A 46 18.06 1.96 6.49
C ASN A 46 16.99 0.99 7.02
N SER A 47 16.97 0.76 8.34
CA SER A 47 15.99 -0.12 8.98
C SER A 47 14.57 0.44 8.94
N GLN A 48 14.43 1.77 9.12
CA GLN A 48 13.13 2.44 9.04
C GLN A 48 12.54 2.33 7.63
N TRP A 49 13.33 2.57 6.58
CA TRP A 49 12.85 2.48 5.21
C TRP A 49 12.53 1.05 4.79
N ILE A 50 13.31 0.06 5.20
CA ILE A 50 12.95 -1.35 4.99
C ILE A 50 11.61 -1.71 5.67
N ALA A 51 11.40 -1.27 6.92
CA ALA A 51 10.14 -1.51 7.60
C ALA A 51 8.95 -0.81 6.90
N ARG A 52 9.16 0.41 6.40
CA ARG A 52 8.16 1.17 5.65
C ARG A 52 7.79 0.48 4.34
N ASP A 53 8.77 0.05 3.56
CA ASP A 53 8.53 -0.60 2.28
C ASP A 53 7.89 -1.98 2.47
N TYR A 54 8.33 -2.76 3.46
CA TYR A 54 7.67 -4.02 3.82
C TYR A 54 6.19 -3.82 4.16
N LEU A 55 5.89 -2.81 4.99
CA LEU A 55 4.51 -2.49 5.34
C LEU A 55 3.71 -1.96 4.15
N ALA A 56 4.33 -1.19 3.24
CA ALA A 56 3.69 -0.75 2.01
C ALA A 56 3.32 -1.93 1.11
N VAL A 57 4.25 -2.88 0.91
CA VAL A 57 3.99 -4.15 0.21
C VAL A 57 2.82 -4.88 0.84
N LYS A 58 2.82 -5.04 2.17
CA LYS A 58 1.72 -5.70 2.89
C LYS A 58 0.38 -5.01 2.66
N MET A 59 0.35 -3.67 2.67
CA MET A 59 -0.87 -2.93 2.38
C MET A 59 -1.39 -3.20 0.97
N ILE A 60 -0.50 -3.23 -0.04
CA ILE A 60 -0.86 -3.52 -1.44
C ILE A 60 -1.43 -4.94 -1.55
N LEU A 61 -0.72 -5.96 -1.03
CA LEU A 61 -1.17 -7.36 -1.08
C LEU A 61 -2.50 -7.54 -0.34
N SER A 62 -2.66 -6.92 0.83
CA SER A 62 -3.92 -6.96 1.57
C SER A 62 -5.08 -6.33 0.80
N SER A 63 -4.84 -5.22 0.09
CA SER A 63 -5.86 -4.59 -0.76
C SER A 63 -6.26 -5.48 -1.94
N SER A 64 -5.32 -6.20 -2.56
CA SER A 64 -5.65 -7.17 -3.61
C SER A 64 -6.60 -8.27 -3.10
N ILE A 65 -6.35 -8.79 -1.89
CA ILE A 65 -7.25 -9.76 -1.24
C ILE A 65 -8.62 -9.17 -0.99
N LEU A 66 -8.67 -7.96 -0.41
CA LEU A 66 -9.94 -7.30 -0.09
C LEU A 66 -10.77 -7.04 -1.36
N LEU A 67 -10.16 -6.57 -2.45
CA LEU A 67 -10.87 -6.27 -3.70
C LEU A 67 -11.34 -7.52 -4.43
N SER A 68 -10.49 -8.56 -4.54
CA SER A 68 -10.92 -9.85 -5.10
C SER A 68 -11.99 -10.53 -4.22
N SER A 69 -11.95 -10.31 -2.90
CA SER A 69 -13.03 -10.73 -2.00
C SER A 69 -14.34 -9.98 -2.27
N VAL A 70 -14.30 -8.70 -2.67
CA VAL A 70 -15.50 -7.97 -3.13
C VAL A 70 -16.05 -8.60 -4.40
N GLN A 71 -15.19 -8.95 -5.37
CA GLN A 71 -15.62 -9.62 -6.61
C GLN A 71 -16.37 -10.92 -6.29
N PHE A 72 -15.77 -11.78 -5.48
CA PHE A 72 -16.39 -13.03 -5.05
C PHE A 72 -17.68 -12.82 -4.26
N ALA A 73 -17.69 -11.88 -3.31
CA ALA A 73 -18.88 -11.56 -2.52
C ALA A 73 -20.03 -11.07 -3.41
N ASN A 74 -19.74 -10.26 -4.43
CA ASN A 74 -20.73 -9.78 -5.39
C ASN A 74 -21.30 -10.91 -6.24
N GLU A 75 -20.47 -11.86 -6.69
CA GLU A 75 -20.92 -13.07 -7.40
C GLU A 75 -21.84 -13.95 -6.54
N LYS A 76 -21.58 -14.03 -5.23
CA LYS A 76 -22.41 -14.75 -4.26
C LYS A 76 -23.54 -13.90 -3.65
N ASN A 77 -23.75 -12.67 -4.16
CA ASN A 77 -24.74 -11.70 -3.67
C ASN A 77 -24.62 -11.36 -2.16
N LEU A 78 -23.41 -11.43 -1.60
CA LEU A 78 -23.09 -11.04 -0.22
C LEU A 78 -22.72 -9.55 -0.16
N ARG A 79 -23.69 -8.66 -0.39
CA ARG A 79 -23.44 -7.21 -0.49
C ARG A 79 -23.10 -6.53 0.83
N ILE A 80 -23.38 -7.17 1.95
CA ILE A 80 -23.19 -6.60 3.30
C ILE A 80 -21.72 -6.29 3.62
N VAL A 81 -20.77 -7.03 3.03
CA VAL A 81 -19.34 -6.88 3.28
C VAL A 81 -18.68 -5.83 2.38
N GLU A 82 -19.30 -5.51 1.25
CA GLU A 82 -18.74 -4.63 0.23
C GLU A 82 -18.27 -3.26 0.77
N PRO A 83 -19.07 -2.50 1.57
CA PRO A 83 -18.63 -1.23 2.15
C PRO A 83 -17.32 -1.34 2.94
N TYR A 84 -17.17 -2.42 3.69
CA TYR A 84 -16.01 -2.66 4.54
C TYR A 84 -14.79 -2.95 3.68
N LEU A 85 -14.90 -3.92 2.77
CA LEU A 85 -13.79 -4.35 1.93
C LEU A 85 -13.29 -3.23 1.00
N ILE A 86 -14.20 -2.49 0.34
CA ILE A 86 -13.86 -1.33 -0.50
C ILE A 86 -13.09 -0.28 0.31
N TYR A 87 -13.64 0.11 1.47
CA TYR A 87 -13.04 1.16 2.28
C TYR A 87 -11.64 0.78 2.78
N TYR A 88 -11.47 -0.44 3.28
CA TYR A 88 -10.17 -0.88 3.79
C TYR A 88 -9.13 -1.12 2.68
N SER A 89 -9.56 -1.42 1.45
CA SER A 89 -8.67 -1.45 0.28
C SER A 89 -8.10 -0.05 0.00
N LEU A 90 -8.97 0.96 -0.08
CA LEU A 90 -8.58 2.35 -0.29
C LEU A 90 -7.68 2.87 0.84
N LEU A 91 -8.03 2.58 2.09
CA LEU A 91 -7.26 3.00 3.26
C LEU A 91 -5.87 2.36 3.29
N SER A 92 -5.76 1.07 2.93
CA SER A 92 -4.49 0.35 2.92
C SER A 92 -3.59 0.86 1.80
N CYS A 93 -4.10 1.04 0.57
CA CYS A 93 -3.33 1.67 -0.51
C CYS A 93 -2.90 3.11 -0.16
N SER A 94 -3.75 3.86 0.54
CA SER A 94 -3.39 5.20 1.04
C SER A 94 -2.23 5.15 2.04
N ARG A 95 -2.20 4.13 2.90
CA ARG A 95 -1.07 3.90 3.82
C ARG A 95 0.20 3.53 3.07
N ALA A 96 0.11 2.71 2.02
CA ALA A 96 1.27 2.39 1.18
C ALA A 96 1.94 3.67 0.64
N VAL A 97 1.15 4.60 0.08
CA VAL A 97 1.64 5.92 -0.38
C VAL A 97 2.30 6.72 0.75
N ILE A 98 1.74 6.70 1.95
CA ILE A 98 2.30 7.45 3.09
C ILE A 98 3.61 6.80 3.56
N PHE A 99 3.66 5.47 3.62
CA PHE A 99 4.85 4.72 4.01
C PHE A 99 6.00 4.94 3.03
N THR A 100 5.75 5.09 1.74
CA THR A 100 6.80 5.41 0.76
C THR A 100 7.13 6.90 0.65
N SER A 101 6.40 7.79 1.33
CA SER A 101 6.58 9.24 1.18
C SER A 101 7.73 9.81 2.02
N PRO A 102 8.68 10.58 1.44
CA PRO A 102 9.75 11.22 2.22
C PRO A 102 9.27 12.41 3.05
N PHE A 103 8.02 12.84 2.88
CA PHE A 103 7.45 14.01 3.56
C PHE A 103 6.75 13.64 4.87
N THR A 104 6.71 12.36 5.21
CA THR A 104 6.13 11.88 6.46
C THR A 104 7.20 11.20 7.29
N ASP A 105 7.50 11.77 8.46
CA ASP A 105 8.52 11.23 9.36
C ASP A 105 8.08 9.92 10.02
N TRP A 106 9.05 9.09 10.37
CA TRP A 106 8.83 7.87 11.16
C TRP A 106 8.17 8.16 12.52
N ASN A 107 8.54 9.29 13.13
CA ASN A 107 8.08 9.77 14.44
C ASN A 107 7.89 8.66 15.49
N ASN A 108 8.95 7.89 15.75
CA ASN A 108 8.96 6.75 16.67
C ASN A 108 7.84 5.70 16.45
N GLY A 109 7.39 5.51 15.22
CA GLY A 109 6.36 4.54 14.86
C GLY A 109 4.93 5.09 14.89
N GLU A 110 4.72 6.37 15.26
CA GLU A 110 3.40 7.02 15.19
C GLU A 110 2.83 7.05 13.76
N LEU A 111 3.71 6.94 12.76
CA LEU A 111 3.35 6.74 11.35
C LEU A 111 2.34 5.59 11.15
N PHE A 112 2.46 4.52 11.95
CA PHE A 112 1.66 3.30 11.81
C PHE A 112 0.35 3.36 12.60
N THR A 113 0.22 4.30 13.53
CA THR A 113 -0.97 4.47 14.40
C THR A 113 -1.83 5.66 13.99
N MET A 114 -1.66 6.16 12.76
CA MET A 114 -2.43 7.30 12.25
C MET A 114 -3.93 7.00 12.18
N THR A 115 -4.73 8.01 12.55
CA THR A 115 -6.18 7.95 12.41
C THR A 115 -6.59 7.92 10.94
N HIS A 116 -7.73 7.32 10.65
CA HIS A 116 -8.27 7.20 9.30
C HIS A 116 -8.40 8.58 8.62
N LYS A 117 -8.95 9.57 9.33
CA LYS A 117 -9.09 10.95 8.84
C LYS A 117 -7.74 11.60 8.53
N LYS A 118 -6.72 11.36 9.36
CA LYS A 118 -5.37 11.88 9.12
C LYS A 118 -4.77 11.24 7.86
N THR A 119 -4.91 9.92 7.68
CA THR A 119 -4.48 9.21 6.47
C THR A 119 -5.13 9.78 5.21
N ILE A 120 -6.45 9.97 5.21
CA ILE A 120 -7.21 10.52 4.07
C ILE A 120 -6.74 11.94 3.72
N ASN A 121 -6.49 12.78 4.72
CA ASN A 121 -5.97 14.12 4.49
C ASN A 121 -4.58 14.09 3.86
N ILE A 122 -3.65 13.33 4.44
CA ILE A 122 -2.25 13.29 3.96
C ILE A 122 -2.17 12.73 2.55
N VAL A 123 -2.90 11.65 2.23
CA VAL A 123 -2.87 11.09 0.87
C VAL A 123 -3.43 12.08 -0.16
N GLY A 124 -4.53 12.78 0.16
CA GLY A 124 -5.07 13.84 -0.70
C GLY A 124 -4.09 14.99 -0.91
N ASP A 125 -3.37 15.39 0.14
CA ASP A 125 -2.35 16.45 0.08
C ASP A 125 -1.13 16.03 -0.77
N ILE A 126 -0.71 14.76 -0.68
CA ILE A 126 0.36 14.18 -1.50
C ILE A 126 -0.04 14.18 -2.98
N ILE A 127 -1.24 13.72 -3.32
CA ILE A 127 -1.73 13.67 -4.70
C ILE A 127 -1.91 15.09 -5.26
N SER A 128 -2.34 16.03 -4.43
CA SER A 128 -2.48 17.45 -4.80
C SER A 128 -1.17 18.10 -5.26
N GLN A 129 -0.02 17.52 -4.90
CA GLN A 129 1.28 17.97 -5.40
C GLN A 129 1.54 17.58 -6.85
N TYR A 130 0.87 16.54 -7.36
CA TYR A 130 0.83 16.20 -8.79
C TYR A 130 -0.25 17.05 -9.47
N CYS A 131 -1.49 16.95 -8.99
CA CYS A 131 -2.64 17.66 -9.53
C CYS A 131 -3.66 17.94 -8.42
N LYS A 132 -3.93 19.22 -8.14
CA LYS A 132 -4.78 19.66 -7.04
C LYS A 132 -6.21 19.10 -7.13
N SER A 133 -6.84 19.19 -8.30
CA SER A 133 -8.22 18.70 -8.49
C SER A 133 -8.32 17.19 -8.29
N LYS A 134 -7.34 16.42 -8.77
CA LYS A 134 -7.29 14.97 -8.58
C LYS A 134 -7.10 14.59 -7.11
N GLY A 135 -6.26 15.34 -6.38
CA GLY A 135 -6.09 15.14 -4.94
C GLY A 135 -7.37 15.39 -4.15
N GLU A 136 -8.12 16.43 -4.49
CA GLU A 136 -9.44 16.72 -3.90
C GLU A 136 -10.49 15.66 -4.27
N GLU A 137 -10.51 15.19 -5.53
CA GLU A 137 -11.36 14.09 -6.01
C GLU A 137 -11.13 12.81 -5.20
N ILE A 138 -9.89 12.33 -5.14
CA ILE A 138 -9.54 11.07 -4.46
C ILE A 138 -9.79 11.16 -2.96
N LYS A 139 -9.44 12.30 -2.35
CA LYS A 139 -9.73 12.55 -0.92
C LYS A 139 -11.22 12.43 -0.64
N SER A 140 -12.06 13.04 -1.46
CA SER A 140 -13.52 13.01 -1.31
C SER A 140 -14.07 11.59 -1.52
N PHE A 141 -13.57 10.88 -2.54
CA PHE A 141 -13.96 9.50 -2.82
C PHE A 141 -13.67 8.55 -1.66
N ILE A 142 -12.47 8.63 -1.06
CA ILE A 142 -12.11 7.80 0.10
C ILE A 142 -12.93 8.18 1.34
N ASP A 143 -13.22 9.47 1.54
CA ASP A 143 -14.04 9.91 2.67
C ASP A 143 -15.50 9.44 2.53
N TRP A 144 -16.06 9.45 1.31
CA TRP A 144 -17.36 8.83 1.03
C TRP A 144 -17.34 7.33 1.31
N ALA A 145 -16.28 6.61 0.93
CA ALA A 145 -16.13 5.19 1.27
C ALA A 145 -16.12 4.94 2.79
N ARG A 146 -15.48 5.83 3.56
CA ARG A 146 -15.48 5.79 5.03
C ARG A 146 -16.90 5.95 5.58
N GLU A 147 -17.63 6.96 5.12
CA GLU A 147 -18.99 7.25 5.57
C GLU A 147 -19.95 6.11 5.22
N TYR A 148 -19.83 5.56 4.01
CA TYR A 148 -20.61 4.42 3.55
C TYR A 148 -20.41 3.19 4.45
N ARG A 149 -19.15 2.89 4.81
CA ARG A 149 -18.80 1.83 5.77
C ARG A 149 -19.37 2.09 7.17
N GLU A 150 -19.32 3.33 7.66
CA GLU A 150 -19.87 3.71 8.97
C GLU A 150 -21.40 3.56 9.02
N ILE A 151 -22.11 3.95 7.96
CA ILE A 151 -23.56 3.78 7.86
C ILE A 151 -23.94 2.29 7.98
N PHE A 152 -23.24 1.42 7.26
CA PHE A 152 -23.46 -0.03 7.36
C PHE A 152 -23.09 -0.61 8.73
N SER A 153 -22.03 -0.09 9.37
CA SER A 153 -21.58 -0.62 10.66
C SER A 153 -22.49 -0.23 11.83
N TYR A 154 -23.07 0.98 11.80
CA TYR A 154 -23.75 1.55 12.98
C TYR A 154 -25.23 1.87 12.79
N LYS A 155 -25.68 2.13 11.56
CA LYS A 155 -27.08 2.48 11.28
C LYS A 155 -27.83 1.33 10.61
N PHE A 156 -27.15 0.58 9.75
CA PHE A 156 -27.64 -0.60 9.06
C PHE A 156 -29.03 -0.38 8.40
N PRO A 157 -29.10 0.45 7.35
CA PRO A 157 -30.37 0.84 6.76
C PRO A 157 -31.14 -0.39 6.24
N SER A 158 -32.41 -0.54 6.64
CA SER A 158 -33.22 -1.72 6.33
C SER A 158 -33.59 -1.86 4.85
N ASN A 159 -33.45 -0.79 4.06
CA ASN A 159 -33.64 -0.82 2.60
C ASN A 159 -32.32 -1.09 1.85
N GLY A 160 -31.24 -1.40 2.57
CA GLY A 160 -29.88 -1.37 2.03
C GLY A 160 -29.42 0.05 1.70
N LEU A 161 -28.34 0.18 0.93
CA LEU A 161 -27.95 1.45 0.31
C LEU A 161 -28.42 1.46 -1.14
N THR A 162 -29.36 2.36 -1.40
CA THR A 162 -29.84 2.72 -2.73
C THR A 162 -29.12 4.01 -3.11
N GLU A 163 -28.44 4.03 -4.27
CA GLU A 163 -27.47 5.06 -4.74
C GLU A 163 -26.00 4.67 -4.50
N HIS A 164 -25.42 4.01 -5.50
CA HIS A 164 -24.02 3.57 -5.50
C HIS A 164 -23.10 4.73 -5.89
N HIS A 165 -22.72 5.57 -4.92
CA HIS A 165 -21.61 6.53 -5.11
C HIS A 165 -20.23 5.85 -5.14
N LEU A 166 -20.17 4.59 -4.74
CA LEU A 166 -18.98 3.75 -4.77
C LEU A 166 -19.21 2.63 -5.79
N SER A 167 -18.30 2.50 -6.74
CA SER A 167 -18.22 1.34 -7.63
C SER A 167 -16.91 0.61 -7.40
N LEU A 168 -16.94 -0.71 -7.58
CA LEU A 168 -15.74 -1.54 -7.52
C LEU A 168 -14.72 -1.08 -8.57
N ASP A 169 -15.14 -0.81 -9.79
CA ASP A 169 -14.25 -0.39 -10.88
C ASP A 169 -13.49 0.90 -10.53
N LYS A 170 -14.19 1.94 -10.05
CA LYS A 170 -13.54 3.19 -9.62
C LYS A 170 -12.64 2.97 -8.41
N THR A 171 -13.01 2.04 -7.52
CA THR A 171 -12.17 1.66 -6.38
C THR A 171 -10.87 1.02 -6.85
N ILE A 172 -10.93 0.10 -7.81
CA ILE A 172 -9.75 -0.52 -8.41
C ILE A 172 -8.88 0.55 -9.07
N GLU A 173 -9.44 1.43 -9.90
CA GLU A 173 -8.69 2.54 -10.52
C GLU A 173 -7.94 3.40 -9.49
N VAL A 174 -8.62 3.83 -8.43
CA VAL A 174 -8.01 4.65 -7.37
C VAL A 174 -6.94 3.86 -6.61
N CYS A 175 -7.20 2.59 -6.29
CA CYS A 175 -6.21 1.73 -5.63
C CYS A 175 -4.97 1.50 -6.51
N THR A 176 -5.13 1.23 -7.81
CA THR A 176 -4.03 1.07 -8.76
C THR A 176 -3.19 2.34 -8.82
N LEU A 177 -3.82 3.52 -8.99
CA LEU A 177 -3.11 4.80 -8.98
C LEU A 177 -2.32 5.01 -7.67
N LEU A 178 -2.90 4.70 -6.52
CA LEU A 178 -2.22 4.79 -5.23
C LEU A 178 -1.01 3.84 -5.15
N CYS A 179 -1.15 2.60 -5.65
CA CYS A 179 -0.03 1.64 -5.67
C CYS A 179 1.09 2.09 -6.60
N GLU A 180 0.76 2.62 -7.78
CA GLU A 180 1.73 3.20 -8.71
C GLU A 180 2.47 4.40 -8.11
N ILE A 181 1.77 5.29 -7.39
CA ILE A 181 2.42 6.41 -6.67
C ILE A 181 3.38 5.88 -5.59
N ALA A 182 3.02 4.81 -4.88
CA ALA A 182 3.88 4.22 -3.87
C ALA A 182 5.13 3.59 -4.50
N GLN A 183 4.96 2.83 -5.59
CA GLN A 183 6.06 2.28 -6.40
C GLN A 183 6.98 3.39 -6.90
N PHE A 184 6.43 4.44 -7.51
CA PHE A 184 7.18 5.61 -7.99
C PHE A 184 8.06 6.22 -6.89
N GLN A 185 7.50 6.44 -5.70
CA GLN A 185 8.25 6.98 -4.57
C GLN A 185 9.37 6.04 -4.11
N SER A 186 9.09 4.74 -3.98
CA SER A 186 10.08 3.74 -3.58
C SER A 186 11.24 3.61 -4.56
N LYS A 187 10.96 3.74 -5.87
CA LYS A 187 11.99 3.72 -6.90
C LYS A 187 12.88 4.95 -6.86
N ILE A 188 12.33 6.13 -6.59
CA ILE A 188 13.16 7.34 -6.40
C ILE A 188 14.08 7.18 -5.18
N LEU A 189 13.59 6.56 -4.10
CA LEU A 189 14.42 6.23 -2.94
C LEU A 189 15.55 5.27 -3.32
N GLU A 190 15.24 4.18 -4.01
CA GLU A 190 16.23 3.20 -4.50
C GLU A 190 17.34 3.90 -5.31
N ASN A 191 16.97 4.73 -6.28
CA ASN A 191 17.92 5.48 -7.11
C ASN A 191 18.80 6.44 -6.28
N ALA A 192 18.24 7.11 -5.27
CA ALA A 192 18.99 7.97 -4.38
C ALA A 192 20.01 7.17 -3.54
N ILE A 193 19.62 6.00 -3.05
CA ILE A 193 20.49 5.09 -2.30
C ILE A 193 21.62 4.58 -3.20
N ASP A 194 21.33 4.11 -4.42
CA ASP A 194 22.34 3.65 -5.39
C ASP A 194 23.43 4.69 -5.63
N LYS A 195 22.99 5.93 -5.79
CA LYS A 195 23.88 7.05 -6.08
C LYS A 195 24.75 7.41 -4.88
N HIS A 196 24.17 7.51 -3.68
CA HIS A 196 24.80 8.17 -2.53
C HIS A 196 25.30 7.23 -1.43
N VAL A 197 24.74 6.03 -1.30
CA VAL A 197 25.06 5.09 -0.23
C VAL A 197 26.04 4.03 -0.74
N LYS A 198 27.20 3.90 -0.08
CA LYS A 198 28.27 2.96 -0.47
C LYS A 198 28.57 1.88 0.56
N SER A 199 27.97 1.98 1.74
CA SER A 199 28.16 1.04 2.84
C SER A 199 26.92 0.18 3.00
N ASP A 200 27.14 -1.06 3.45
CA ASP A 200 26.07 -1.94 3.90
C ASP A 200 25.75 -1.65 5.37
N PHE A 201 24.47 -1.79 5.75
CA PHE A 201 24.01 -1.61 7.12
C PHE A 201 23.32 -2.87 7.61
N GLN A 202 23.68 -3.31 8.82
CA GLN A 202 22.90 -4.33 9.53
C GLN A 202 21.60 -3.73 10.01
N LEU A 203 20.48 -4.42 9.84
CA LEU A 203 19.19 -3.89 10.26
C LEU A 203 19.00 -3.94 11.77
N ASP A 204 18.16 -3.07 12.29
CA ASP A 204 17.76 -3.03 13.68
C ASP A 204 16.42 -3.74 13.90
N TRP A 205 16.47 -4.91 14.53
CA TRP A 205 15.29 -5.71 14.87
C TRP A 205 14.29 -5.02 15.79
N ASN A 206 14.73 -4.03 16.59
CA ASN A 206 13.80 -3.24 17.39
C ASN A 206 12.92 -2.35 16.51
N ILE A 207 13.49 -1.83 15.42
CA ILE A 207 12.76 -1.02 14.43
C ILE A 207 11.86 -1.92 13.58
N LEU A 208 12.37 -3.05 13.09
CA LEU A 208 11.58 -4.00 12.29
C LEU A 208 10.41 -4.62 13.06
N GLY A 209 10.44 -4.56 14.40
CA GLY A 209 9.36 -4.97 15.30
C GLY A 209 7.97 -4.48 14.91
N VAL A 210 7.87 -3.28 14.30
CA VAL A 210 6.59 -2.70 13.88
C VAL A 210 5.88 -3.51 12.79
N GLY A 211 6.61 -4.34 12.04
CA GLY A 211 6.05 -5.08 10.92
C GLY A 211 5.44 -6.44 11.28
N TYR A 212 5.59 -6.91 12.52
CA TYR A 212 5.10 -8.24 12.95
C TYR A 212 4.50 -8.26 14.37
N LYS A 213 4.60 -7.16 15.13
CA LYS A 213 3.98 -7.03 16.45
C LYS A 213 2.70 -6.21 16.32
N TYR A 214 1.58 -6.82 16.67
CA TYR A 214 0.25 -6.25 16.56
C TYR A 214 -0.43 -6.08 17.91
N GLY A 215 -1.41 -5.19 17.92
CA GLY A 215 -2.27 -4.94 19.06
C GLY A 215 -1.69 -3.94 20.07
N ASP A 216 -2.40 -3.76 21.17
CA ASP A 216 -2.14 -2.73 22.18
C ASP A 216 -2.37 -3.32 23.59
N ALA A 217 -2.92 -2.55 24.52
CA ALA A 217 -3.06 -2.93 25.93
C ALA A 217 -3.86 -4.23 26.14
N ASN A 218 -4.97 -4.41 25.41
CA ASN A 218 -5.90 -5.51 25.66
C ASN A 218 -5.59 -6.79 24.89
N PHE A 219 -4.78 -6.71 23.83
CA PHE A 219 -4.45 -7.83 22.98
C PHE A 219 -3.11 -7.54 22.31
N LYS A 220 -2.14 -8.45 22.45
CA LYS A 220 -0.87 -8.38 21.74
C LYS A 220 -0.68 -9.68 20.97
N PHE A 221 -0.38 -9.56 19.69
CA PHE A 221 -0.20 -10.68 18.79
C PHE A 221 1.13 -10.53 18.05
N ILE A 222 1.87 -11.62 17.96
CA ILE A 222 3.10 -11.70 17.17
C ILE A 222 2.77 -12.59 16.00
N ASP A 223 2.77 -12.02 14.81
CA ASP A 223 2.58 -12.78 13.58
C ASP A 223 3.91 -13.43 13.20
N LYS A 224 3.96 -14.76 13.26
CA LYS A 224 5.16 -15.52 12.95
C LYS A 224 5.49 -15.47 11.47
N GLU A 225 4.47 -15.39 10.61
CA GLU A 225 4.66 -15.36 9.16
C GLU A 225 5.24 -14.00 8.74
N ASP A 226 4.75 -12.89 9.31
CA ASP A 226 5.41 -11.58 9.10
C ASP A 226 6.83 -11.56 9.67
N GLY A 227 7.04 -12.16 10.84
CA GLY A 227 8.36 -12.27 11.44
C GLY A 227 9.34 -13.06 10.54
N TYR A 228 8.87 -14.15 9.93
CA TYR A 228 9.64 -14.96 8.99
C TYR A 228 9.96 -14.19 7.70
N ARG A 229 9.00 -13.47 7.12
CA ARG A 229 9.22 -12.64 5.92
C ARG A 229 10.22 -11.52 6.19
N LEU A 230 10.11 -10.83 7.33
CA LEU A 230 11.09 -9.82 7.75
C LEU A 230 12.46 -10.41 8.05
N ASP A 231 12.54 -11.63 8.59
CA ASP A 231 13.81 -12.34 8.75
C ASP A 231 14.45 -12.69 7.39
N TYR A 232 13.62 -13.08 6.41
CA TYR A 232 14.10 -13.30 5.05
C TYR A 232 14.68 -12.02 4.44
N ILE A 233 13.95 -10.89 4.54
CA ILE A 233 14.43 -9.56 4.14
C ILE A 233 15.72 -9.22 4.90
N TYR A 234 15.74 -9.40 6.22
CA TYR A 234 16.92 -9.15 7.06
C TYR A 234 18.17 -9.90 6.59
N ARG A 235 18.01 -11.16 6.16
CA ARG A 235 19.12 -12.00 5.70
C ARG A 235 19.53 -11.71 4.26
N LYS A 236 18.61 -11.31 3.38
CA LYS A 236 18.82 -11.25 1.93
C LYS A 236 18.90 -9.84 1.37
N GLN A 237 18.20 -8.89 1.97
CA GLN A 237 18.06 -7.51 1.53
C GLN A 237 18.72 -6.55 2.53
N LYS A 238 19.84 -5.95 2.12
CA LYS A 238 20.64 -5.07 2.97
C LYS A 238 20.16 -3.61 2.98
N ARG A 239 19.26 -3.24 2.06
CA ARG A 239 18.80 -1.87 1.83
C ARG A 239 17.41 -1.86 1.17
N PRO A 240 16.67 -0.75 1.22
CA PRO A 240 15.46 -0.55 0.42
C PRO A 240 15.68 -0.79 -1.08
N TYR A 241 14.69 -1.40 -1.72
CA TYR A 241 14.53 -1.47 -3.18
C TYR A 241 13.11 -0.98 -3.50
N SER A 242 12.81 -0.71 -4.76
CA SER A 242 11.43 -0.40 -5.14
C SER A 242 10.46 -1.51 -4.74
N LEU A 243 9.19 -1.15 -4.48
CA LEU A 243 8.20 -2.10 -3.94
C LEU A 243 8.06 -3.34 -4.83
N HIS A 244 8.06 -3.16 -6.15
CA HIS A 244 7.99 -4.25 -7.12
C HIS A 244 9.21 -5.20 -7.04
N LEU A 245 10.41 -4.70 -6.72
CA LEU A 245 11.60 -5.53 -6.51
C LEU A 245 11.65 -6.21 -5.14
N ILE A 246 10.94 -5.68 -4.14
CA ILE A 246 10.82 -6.30 -2.81
C ILE A 246 9.87 -7.51 -2.86
N MET A 247 8.80 -7.41 -3.65
CA MET A 247 7.84 -8.50 -3.84
C MET A 247 8.50 -9.63 -4.64
N THR A 248 8.87 -10.71 -3.94
CA THR A 248 9.33 -11.96 -4.57
C THR A 248 8.17 -12.93 -4.76
N GLU A 249 8.24 -13.80 -5.76
CA GLU A 249 7.25 -14.87 -6.03
C GLU A 249 6.86 -15.61 -4.74
N GLY A 250 7.83 -16.17 -4.01
CA GLY A 250 7.56 -16.87 -2.75
C GLY A 250 6.91 -15.99 -1.67
N MET A 251 7.26 -14.70 -1.57
CA MET A 251 6.59 -13.80 -0.61
C MET A 251 5.12 -13.56 -0.98
N VAL A 252 4.85 -13.42 -2.27
CA VAL A 252 3.51 -13.19 -2.83
C VAL A 252 2.65 -14.44 -2.66
N GLU A 253 3.14 -15.59 -3.12
CA GLU A 253 2.48 -16.89 -2.98
C GLU A 253 2.21 -17.23 -1.51
N ASP A 254 3.19 -17.09 -0.62
CA ASP A 254 2.99 -17.36 0.81
C ASP A 254 1.94 -16.42 1.42
N PHE A 255 1.85 -15.17 0.96
CA PHE A 255 0.89 -14.20 1.50
C PHE A 255 -0.54 -14.51 1.06
N PHE A 256 -0.74 -14.79 -0.23
CA PHE A 256 -2.06 -15.15 -0.77
C PHE A 256 -2.48 -16.56 -0.36
N GLY A 257 -1.53 -17.51 -0.30
CA GLY A 257 -1.75 -18.89 0.13
C GLY A 257 -2.31 -19.02 1.55
N ALA A 258 -2.05 -18.05 2.43
CA ALA A 258 -2.65 -17.98 3.77
C ALA A 258 -4.19 -17.78 3.75
N TRP A 259 -4.75 -17.42 2.59
CA TRP A 259 -6.19 -17.20 2.36
C TRP A 259 -6.77 -18.22 1.38
N TYR A 260 -5.95 -19.16 0.90
CA TYR A 260 -6.40 -20.25 0.05
C TYR A 260 -7.27 -21.22 0.88
N PRO A 261 -8.33 -21.79 0.29
CA PRO A 261 -9.16 -22.77 0.99
C PRO A 261 -8.33 -23.97 1.46
N GLU A 262 -8.64 -24.51 2.65
CA GLU A 262 -8.01 -25.75 3.14
C GLU A 262 -8.50 -27.00 2.38
N ASP A 263 -9.67 -26.90 1.72
CA ASP A 263 -10.30 -27.98 0.96
C ASP A 263 -10.59 -27.54 -0.48
N ASP A 264 -9.88 -28.17 -1.42
CA ASP A 264 -9.93 -27.86 -2.85
C ASP A 264 -11.07 -28.58 -3.59
N SER A 265 -11.92 -29.32 -2.88
CA SER A 265 -12.98 -30.11 -3.50
C SER A 265 -14.03 -29.26 -4.23
N ASN A 266 -14.20 -27.99 -3.86
CA ASN A 266 -15.22 -27.09 -4.43
C ASN A 266 -14.70 -25.66 -4.71
N LEU A 267 -13.56 -25.52 -5.39
CA LEU A 267 -12.93 -24.21 -5.69
C LEU A 267 -13.86 -23.17 -6.37
N ASN A 268 -14.94 -23.59 -7.04
CA ASN A 268 -15.92 -22.68 -7.66
C ASN A 268 -16.93 -22.08 -6.66
N GLU A 269 -17.03 -22.66 -5.47
CA GLU A 269 -17.96 -22.24 -4.41
C GLU A 269 -17.27 -21.50 -3.26
N VAL A 270 -15.94 -21.54 -3.21
CA VAL A 270 -15.11 -20.88 -2.20
C VAL A 270 -14.27 -19.76 -2.83
N TYR A 271 -13.88 -18.79 -2.01
CA TYR A 271 -12.99 -17.72 -2.45
C TYR A 271 -11.61 -18.28 -2.79
N ASN A 272 -11.07 -17.91 -3.96
CA ASN A 272 -9.71 -18.24 -4.38
C ASN A 272 -8.91 -16.94 -4.58
N PRO A 273 -7.87 -16.67 -3.76
CA PRO A 273 -7.07 -15.45 -3.87
C PRO A 273 -6.27 -15.37 -5.19
N ASP A 274 -5.91 -16.50 -5.79
CA ASP A 274 -5.07 -16.58 -6.99
C ASP A 274 -5.83 -16.18 -8.25
N ALA A 275 -7.17 -16.13 -8.19
CA ALA A 275 -8.01 -15.83 -9.35
C ALA A 275 -7.75 -14.42 -9.92
N ASN A 276 -7.37 -13.46 -9.06
CA ASN A 276 -7.13 -12.08 -9.48
C ASN A 276 -6.21 -11.31 -8.50
N TRP A 277 -5.11 -11.92 -8.07
CA TRP A 277 -4.18 -11.29 -7.12
C TRP A 277 -3.42 -10.06 -7.66
N GLN A 278 -3.39 -9.88 -8.99
CA GLN A 278 -2.76 -8.76 -9.70
C GLN A 278 -3.72 -7.58 -9.94
N ILE A 279 -4.92 -7.60 -9.34
CA ILE A 279 -6.02 -6.65 -9.58
C ILE A 279 -5.63 -5.16 -9.52
N ILE A 280 -4.64 -4.78 -8.72
CA ILE A 280 -4.21 -3.38 -8.53
C ILE A 280 -2.69 -3.17 -8.62
N PHE A 281 -1.92 -4.25 -8.75
CA PHE A 281 -0.47 -4.19 -8.81
C PHE A 281 0.08 -5.44 -9.51
N PRO A 282 1.04 -5.31 -10.44
CA PRO A 282 1.63 -6.44 -11.15
C PRO A 282 2.64 -7.16 -10.25
N VAL A 283 2.13 -7.94 -9.29
CA VAL A 283 2.95 -8.85 -8.47
C VAL A 283 3.52 -9.98 -9.34
N PRO A 284 4.74 -10.49 -9.05
CA PRO A 284 5.32 -11.64 -9.75
C PRO A 284 4.46 -12.90 -9.64
#